data_AF-A0A9W8XBK6-F1
#
_entry.id   AF-A0A9W8XBK6-F1
#
_cell.length_a   1.000
_cell.length_b   1.000
_cell.length_c   1.000
_cell.angle_alpha   90.00
_cell.angle_beta   90.00
_cell.angle_gamma   90.00
#
_symmetry.space_group_name_H-M   'P 1'
#
loop_
_entity.id
_entity.type
_entity.pdbx_description
1 polymer ?
#
loop_
_entity_poly.entity_id
_entity_poly.type
_entity_poly.pdbx_seq_one_letter_code
_entity_poly.pdbx_strand_id
1 'polypeptide(L)'
;MVSPSPLHSVMDSERLTSTVDVMDDSSTTSPRVKSMPANEEARSQVQRRLNRLTQLRALVDNVSEGLLHCPIERLSDCWEAMHPHTTFRSNTFVSAEQTRQELEQARSWLLQIISLQARHLPKGNMSHLLGHAIEKPANVRTDMERLYMALTGEEHGSVKESLKYAFSIVLHYRYAENHGYTLKRLQEQDDRRIRHEKKRGLPRRSEEAIRNRIFLKLQSVEVNNFTCAVPISFFANSTSEGSGACPVCRNEYLDFASFPAEDLISDYPVKIKYCGHIIGKSCLETWMETPLADPAKYPHRTCPLCRKAIEGVALPAPPQMIQQHVEENQKAIALADRIGMEDEECWDALLGLMSEEILLKELETEVKSRMLVVGKDVEYLKKAQMVLRSKLEELEEEKAVWGFGRIHQSWAQAKSEWANASVRQ
;
A
#
# COMPACT_ATOMS: atom_id res chain seq x y z
N MET A 1 58.51 -23.87 55.59
CA MET A 1 57.05 -23.63 55.67
C MET A 1 56.79 -22.19 55.28
N VAL A 2 56.59 -21.93 53.99
CA VAL A 2 56.02 -20.68 53.46
C VAL A 2 55.27 -21.11 52.19
N SER A 3 53.94 -21.05 52.26
CA SER A 3 53.03 -21.33 51.16
C SER A 3 53.01 -20.13 50.19
N PRO A 4 53.05 -20.32 48.87
CA PRO A 4 52.73 -19.24 47.95
C PRO A 4 51.23 -19.23 47.63
N SER A 5 50.64 -18.05 47.81
CA SER A 5 49.28 -17.69 47.43
C SER A 5 49.04 -17.80 45.92
N PRO A 6 47.83 -18.13 45.45
CA PRO A 6 47.45 -17.97 44.06
C PRO A 6 46.96 -16.54 43.79
N LEU A 7 47.50 -15.95 42.72
CA LEU A 7 47.02 -14.70 42.12
C LEU A 7 45.65 -14.95 41.47
N HIS A 8 44.64 -14.25 41.96
CA HIS A 8 43.36 -14.07 41.28
C HIS A 8 43.58 -13.25 39.99
N SER A 9 43.38 -13.89 38.84
CA SER A 9 43.21 -13.21 37.56
C SER A 9 41.75 -12.76 37.44
N VAL A 10 41.54 -11.45 37.46
CA VAL A 10 40.27 -10.81 37.11
C VAL A 10 40.23 -10.75 35.58
N MET A 11 39.45 -11.64 34.96
CA MET A 11 38.97 -11.45 33.60
C MET A 11 37.57 -10.86 33.70
N ASP A 12 37.46 -9.55 33.49
CA ASP A 12 36.21 -8.89 33.13
C ASP A 12 35.80 -9.39 31.74
N SER A 13 34.93 -10.40 31.74
CA SER A 13 34.20 -10.84 30.56
C SER A 13 32.85 -10.16 30.60
N GLU A 14 32.75 -8.97 30.01
CA GLU A 14 31.48 -8.34 29.68
C GLU A 14 30.77 -9.23 28.66
N ARG A 15 29.94 -10.15 29.17
CA ARG A 15 28.94 -10.86 28.39
C ARG A 15 27.94 -9.86 27.85
N LEU A 16 28.10 -9.49 26.58
CA LEU A 16 26.99 -9.05 25.75
C LEU A 16 26.00 -10.21 25.67
N THR A 17 24.98 -10.16 26.52
CA THR A 17 23.80 -11.01 26.41
C THR A 17 23.10 -10.66 25.11
N SER A 18 23.30 -11.51 24.11
CA SER A 18 22.44 -11.62 22.94
C SER A 18 21.05 -12.01 23.43
N THR A 19 20.19 -11.02 23.62
CA THR A 19 18.74 -11.21 23.68
C THR A 19 18.30 -11.62 22.29
N VAL A 20 18.17 -12.92 22.09
CA VAL A 20 17.41 -13.50 20.98
C VAL A 20 15.95 -13.19 21.29
N ASP A 21 15.45 -12.07 20.78
CA ASP A 21 14.01 -11.83 20.66
C ASP A 21 13.49 -12.82 19.62
N VAL A 22 13.06 -13.96 20.13
CA VAL A 22 12.14 -14.88 19.46
C VAL A 22 10.90 -14.05 19.13
N MET A 23 10.59 -13.90 17.83
CA MET A 23 9.26 -13.45 17.41
C MET A 23 8.27 -14.54 17.80
N ASP A 24 7.81 -14.46 19.04
CA ASP A 24 6.77 -15.31 19.61
C ASP A 24 5.42 -14.88 19.04
N ASP A 25 4.64 -15.89 18.68
CA ASP A 25 3.35 -15.85 17.99
C ASP A 25 2.24 -15.47 18.99
N SER A 26 2.39 -14.29 19.59
CA SER A 26 1.37 -13.69 20.43
C SER A 26 0.60 -12.66 19.61
N SER A 27 -0.72 -12.77 19.68
CA SER A 27 -1.74 -11.87 19.16
C SER A 27 -1.66 -10.47 19.77
N THR A 28 -0.54 -9.78 19.57
CA THR A 28 -0.41 -8.34 19.76
C THR A 28 -1.13 -7.64 18.62
N THR A 29 -2.35 -7.19 18.92
CA THR A 29 -2.99 -6.04 18.30
C THR A 29 -1.96 -5.06 17.76
N SER A 30 -1.82 -4.99 16.44
CA SER A 30 -0.97 -4.02 15.76
C SER A 30 -1.26 -2.62 16.33
N PRO A 31 -0.27 -1.92 16.91
CA PRO A 31 -0.48 -0.55 17.36
C PRO A 31 -0.91 0.27 16.14
N ARG A 32 -2.12 0.85 16.22
CA ARG A 32 -2.73 1.70 15.20
C ARG A 32 -1.69 2.59 14.53
N VAL A 33 -1.51 2.35 13.23
CA VAL A 33 -0.51 2.97 12.37
C VAL A 33 -0.60 4.49 12.47
N LYS A 34 0.46 5.14 12.96
CA LYS A 34 0.66 6.58 12.76
C LYS A 34 0.92 6.80 11.27
N SER A 35 -0.03 7.46 10.63
CA SER A 35 -0.09 7.82 9.22
C SER A 35 1.03 8.76 8.81
N MET A 36 1.84 8.35 7.83
CA MET A 36 2.80 9.14 7.04
C MET A 36 3.83 10.01 7.81
N PRO A 37 4.97 10.37 7.18
CA PRO A 37 5.89 11.32 7.79
C PRO A 37 5.20 12.67 8.08
N ALA A 38 5.43 13.21 9.27
CA ALA A 38 4.81 14.48 9.69
C ALA A 38 5.37 15.69 8.93
N ASN A 39 6.61 15.59 8.44
CA ASN A 39 7.33 16.64 7.74
C ASN A 39 7.19 16.48 6.20
N GLU A 40 6.85 17.57 5.50
CA GLU A 40 6.79 17.65 4.03
C GLU A 40 8.12 17.29 3.36
N GLU A 41 9.25 17.61 4.00
CA GLU A 41 10.57 17.22 3.53
C GLU A 41 10.73 15.70 3.56
N ALA A 42 10.27 15.04 4.62
CA ALA A 42 10.35 13.59 4.75
C ALA A 42 9.45 12.89 3.70
N ARG A 43 8.26 13.42 3.42
CA ARG A 43 7.40 12.92 2.32
C ARG A 43 8.07 13.06 0.96
N SER A 44 8.68 14.21 0.69
CA SER A 44 9.45 14.45 -0.54
C SER A 44 10.61 13.47 -0.67
N GLN A 45 11.34 13.22 0.42
CA GLN A 45 12.42 12.23 0.46
C GLN A 45 11.90 10.80 0.21
N VAL A 46 10.76 10.40 0.80
CA VAL A 46 10.13 9.10 0.53
C VAL A 46 9.85 8.95 -0.96
N GLN A 47 9.23 9.95 -1.60
CA GLN A 47 8.89 9.88 -3.01
C GLN A 47 10.14 9.76 -3.91
N ARG A 48 11.21 10.53 -3.62
CA ARG A 48 12.48 10.41 -4.37
C ARG A 48 13.10 9.03 -4.19
N ARG A 49 13.10 8.49 -2.98
CA ARG A 49 13.61 7.13 -2.66
C ARG A 49 12.81 6.03 -3.36
N LEU A 50 11.48 6.14 -3.43
CA LEU A 50 10.63 5.22 -4.19
C LEU A 50 10.94 5.25 -5.69
N ASN A 51 11.14 6.44 -6.27
CA ASN A 51 11.52 6.56 -7.68
C ASN A 51 12.88 5.89 -7.94
N ARG A 52 13.84 6.09 -7.03
CA ARG A 52 15.18 5.48 -7.13
C ARG A 52 15.14 3.96 -6.98
N LEU A 53 14.28 3.45 -6.11
CA LEU A 53 14.03 2.01 -5.97
C LEU A 53 13.44 1.41 -7.26
N THR A 54 12.55 2.12 -7.95
CA THR A 54 12.04 1.70 -9.28
C THR A 54 13.16 1.62 -10.32
N GLN A 55 14.06 2.60 -10.35
CA GLN A 55 15.23 2.57 -11.23
C GLN A 55 16.18 1.40 -10.89
N LEU A 56 16.36 1.13 -9.60
CA LEU A 56 17.19 0.02 -9.12
C LEU A 56 16.62 -1.34 -9.52
N ARG A 57 15.30 -1.52 -9.42
CA ARG A 57 14.62 -2.74 -9.88
C ARG A 57 14.81 -2.93 -11.39
N ALA A 58 14.59 -1.88 -12.18
CA ALA A 58 14.84 -1.90 -13.61
C ALA A 58 16.29 -2.26 -13.95
N LEU A 59 17.27 -1.79 -13.17
CA LEU A 59 18.68 -2.18 -13.36
C LEU A 59 18.90 -3.68 -13.10
N VAL A 60 18.35 -4.21 -12.01
CA VAL A 60 18.49 -5.64 -11.64
C VAL A 60 17.80 -6.55 -12.66
N ASP A 61 16.62 -6.16 -13.15
CA ASP A 61 15.87 -6.95 -14.12
C ASP A 61 16.51 -6.97 -15.51
N ASN A 62 17.17 -5.88 -15.92
CA ASN A 62 17.79 -5.77 -17.25
C ASN A 62 19.25 -6.25 -17.30
N VAL A 63 19.95 -6.36 -16.17
CA VAL A 63 21.38 -6.68 -16.10
C VAL A 63 21.62 -7.77 -15.06
N SER A 64 21.38 -9.03 -15.43
CA SER A 64 21.59 -10.17 -14.54
C SER A 64 23.03 -10.69 -14.56
N GLU A 65 23.71 -10.66 -15.72
CA GLU A 65 25.09 -11.13 -15.83
C GLU A 65 26.10 -10.05 -15.43
N GLY A 66 26.99 -10.39 -14.50
CA GLY A 66 28.09 -9.50 -14.11
C GLY A 66 27.78 -8.45 -13.04
N LEU A 67 26.50 -8.23 -12.68
CA LEU A 67 26.14 -7.23 -11.66
C LEU A 67 26.76 -7.61 -10.31
N LEU A 68 27.33 -6.62 -9.62
CA LEU A 68 28.01 -6.79 -8.32
C LEU A 68 29.22 -7.77 -8.31
N HIS A 69 29.78 -8.15 -9.47
CA HIS A 69 31.09 -8.79 -9.50
C HIS A 69 32.17 -7.74 -9.19
N CYS A 70 32.50 -7.61 -7.92
CA CYS A 70 33.52 -6.68 -7.45
C CYS A 70 34.46 -7.38 -6.48
N PRO A 71 35.77 -7.09 -6.55
CA PRO A 71 36.73 -7.55 -5.55
C PRO A 71 36.37 -7.01 -4.17
N ILE A 72 36.71 -7.76 -3.11
CA ILE A 72 36.41 -7.37 -1.73
C ILE A 72 37.04 -6.03 -1.36
N GLU A 73 38.21 -5.71 -1.93
CA GLU A 73 38.93 -4.46 -1.71
C GLU A 73 38.07 -3.27 -2.12
N ARG A 74 37.36 -3.37 -3.26
CA ARG A 74 36.45 -2.31 -3.72
C ARG A 74 35.23 -2.13 -2.82
N LEU A 75 34.78 -3.20 -2.16
CA LEU A 75 33.70 -3.13 -1.19
C LEU A 75 34.19 -2.52 0.14
N SER A 76 35.42 -2.82 0.54
CA SER A 76 36.08 -2.20 1.70
C SER A 76 36.23 -0.69 1.47
N ASP A 77 36.75 -0.28 0.30
CA ASP A 77 36.90 1.13 -0.08
C ASP A 77 35.54 1.87 -0.02
N CYS A 78 34.49 1.24 -0.56
CA CYS A 78 33.14 1.80 -0.57
C CYS A 78 32.58 1.94 0.85
N TRP A 79 32.84 0.95 1.71
CA TRP A 79 32.43 0.97 3.11
C TRP A 79 33.17 2.05 3.91
N GLU A 80 34.50 2.10 3.81
CA GLU A 80 35.34 3.05 4.55
C GLU A 80 35.06 4.50 4.15
N ALA A 81 34.74 4.75 2.87
CA ALA A 81 34.30 6.06 2.42
C ALA A 81 33.00 6.53 3.12
N MET A 82 32.10 5.60 3.46
CA MET A 82 30.81 5.89 4.09
C MET A 82 30.86 5.81 5.62
N HIS A 83 31.78 5.02 6.16
CA HIS A 83 31.95 4.75 7.59
C HIS A 83 33.44 4.83 7.98
N PRO A 84 34.04 6.04 7.95
CA PRO A 84 35.48 6.21 8.15
C PRO A 84 36.00 5.78 9.53
N HIS A 85 35.09 5.57 10.49
CA HIS A 85 35.41 5.15 11.85
C HIS A 85 35.11 3.66 12.11
N THR A 86 34.64 2.92 11.11
CA THR A 86 34.25 1.52 11.27
C THR A 86 35.03 0.66 10.29
N THR A 87 35.84 -0.26 10.80
CA THR A 87 36.59 -1.20 9.96
C THR A 87 35.64 -2.16 9.23
N PHE A 88 35.83 -2.32 7.93
CA PHE A 88 35.13 -3.37 7.20
C PHE A 88 35.56 -4.75 7.72
N ARG A 89 34.69 -5.74 7.70
CA ARG A 89 35.00 -7.08 8.24
C ARG A 89 35.94 -7.93 7.37
N SER A 90 36.71 -7.30 6.47
CA SER A 90 37.71 -7.96 5.61
C SER A 90 38.70 -8.83 6.39
N ASN A 91 38.98 -8.49 7.64
CA ASN A 91 39.89 -9.27 8.49
C ASN A 91 39.29 -10.58 9.04
N THR A 92 37.98 -10.80 8.85
CA THR A 92 37.29 -12.01 9.35
C THR A 92 37.33 -13.19 8.36
N PHE A 93 37.75 -12.95 7.12
CA PHE A 93 37.80 -14.00 6.10
C PHE A 93 39.05 -14.87 6.28
N VAL A 94 38.86 -16.17 6.51
CA VAL A 94 39.96 -17.12 6.80
C VAL A 94 40.67 -17.59 5.52
N SER A 95 39.97 -17.62 4.39
CA SER A 95 40.51 -18.07 3.10
C SER A 95 39.86 -17.37 1.92
N ALA A 96 40.57 -17.32 0.78
CA ALA A 96 40.03 -16.77 -0.47
C ALA A 96 38.77 -17.49 -0.94
N GLU A 97 38.68 -18.80 -0.69
CA GLU A 97 37.50 -19.59 -1.04
C GLU A 97 36.29 -19.22 -0.17
N GLN A 98 36.49 -19.02 1.14
CA GLN A 98 35.43 -18.53 2.01
C GLN A 98 34.97 -17.12 1.59
N THR A 99 35.91 -16.23 1.27
CA THR A 99 35.57 -14.88 0.76
C THR A 99 34.70 -14.96 -0.48
N ARG A 100 35.06 -15.84 -1.43
CA ARG A 100 34.30 -16.05 -2.67
C ARG A 100 32.88 -16.56 -2.39
N GLN A 101 32.73 -17.50 -1.47
CA GLN A 101 31.44 -18.06 -1.08
C GLN A 101 30.54 -17.01 -0.42
N GLU A 102 31.08 -16.23 0.52
CA GLU A 102 30.31 -15.19 1.21
C GLU A 102 29.90 -14.05 0.26
N LEU A 103 30.78 -13.66 -0.67
CA LEU A 103 30.46 -12.69 -1.73
C LEU A 103 29.31 -13.20 -2.60
N GLU A 104 29.37 -14.45 -3.05
CA GLU A 104 28.34 -15.05 -3.88
C GLU A 104 27.00 -15.14 -3.14
N GLN A 105 27.03 -15.57 -1.88
CA GLN A 105 25.84 -15.68 -1.03
C GLN A 105 25.20 -14.31 -0.80
N ALA A 106 25.99 -13.30 -0.42
CA ALA A 106 25.51 -11.95 -0.20
C ALA A 106 24.95 -11.31 -1.48
N ARG A 107 25.61 -11.53 -2.62
CA ARG A 107 25.15 -11.05 -3.93
C ARG A 107 23.82 -11.69 -4.29
N SER A 108 23.76 -13.02 -4.24
CA SER A 108 22.58 -13.80 -4.58
C SER A 108 21.39 -13.39 -3.70
N TRP A 109 21.60 -13.24 -2.39
CA TRP A 109 20.57 -12.81 -1.47
C TRP A 109 20.04 -11.40 -1.78
N LEU A 110 20.93 -10.43 -2.00
CA LEU A 110 20.56 -9.04 -2.26
C LEU A 110 19.74 -8.90 -3.54
N LEU A 111 20.21 -9.51 -4.64
CA LEU A 111 19.51 -9.43 -5.93
C LEU A 111 18.13 -10.08 -5.85
N GLN A 112 18.01 -11.24 -5.18
CA GLN A 112 16.73 -11.91 -5.03
C GLN A 112 15.75 -11.13 -4.14
N ILE A 113 16.23 -10.52 -3.05
CA ILE A 113 15.40 -9.65 -2.21
C ILE A 113 14.85 -8.47 -3.03
N ILE A 114 15.67 -7.82 -3.86
CA ILE A 114 15.22 -6.72 -4.71
C ILE A 114 14.15 -7.18 -5.71
N SER A 115 14.35 -8.32 -6.37
CA SER A 115 13.40 -8.86 -7.36
C SER A 115 12.09 -9.30 -6.71
N LEU A 116 12.13 -9.91 -5.53
CA LEU A 116 10.93 -10.38 -4.81
C LEU A 116 10.18 -9.22 -4.13
N GLN A 117 10.89 -8.20 -3.64
CA GLN A 117 10.28 -7.05 -2.99
C GLN A 117 9.27 -6.34 -3.89
N ALA A 118 9.55 -6.18 -5.19
CA ALA A 118 8.61 -5.53 -6.10
C ALA A 118 7.24 -6.22 -6.15
N ARG A 119 7.22 -7.52 -5.84
CA ARG A 119 6.03 -8.38 -5.89
C ARG A 119 5.34 -8.52 -4.54
N HIS A 120 6.09 -8.45 -3.44
CA HIS A 120 5.61 -8.77 -2.09
C HIS A 120 5.53 -7.57 -1.14
N LEU A 121 6.10 -6.42 -1.51
CA LEU A 121 6.05 -5.20 -0.69
C LEU A 121 5.35 -4.10 -1.50
N PRO A 122 4.03 -3.91 -1.27
CA PRO A 122 3.25 -2.85 -1.88
C PRO A 122 3.90 -1.47 -1.69
N LYS A 123 3.56 -0.53 -2.60
CA LYS A 123 4.08 0.85 -2.53
C LYS A 123 3.77 1.50 -1.17
N GLY A 124 2.61 1.23 -0.57
CA GLY A 124 2.23 1.71 0.75
C GLY A 124 3.21 1.25 1.84
N ASN A 125 3.43 -0.06 1.94
CA ASN A 125 4.36 -0.66 2.91
C ASN A 125 5.79 -0.13 2.74
N MET A 126 6.22 0.06 1.49
CA MET A 126 7.54 0.65 1.21
C MET A 126 7.62 2.13 1.58
N SER A 127 6.55 2.89 1.34
CA SER A 127 6.47 4.31 1.73
C SER A 127 6.54 4.44 3.25
N HIS A 128 5.87 3.55 3.98
CA HIS A 128 5.88 3.49 5.43
C HIS A 128 7.26 3.13 5.98
N LEU A 129 7.88 2.06 5.45
CA LEU A 129 9.24 1.65 5.83
C LEU A 129 10.25 2.79 5.62
N LEU A 130 10.23 3.43 4.44
CA LEU A 130 11.13 4.54 4.12
C LEU A 130 10.84 5.76 5.01
N GLY A 131 9.56 6.08 5.24
CA GLY A 131 9.15 7.18 6.11
C GLY A 131 9.69 7.02 7.53
N HIS A 132 9.50 5.85 8.13
CA HIS A 132 10.08 5.52 9.43
C HIS A 132 11.61 5.56 9.44
N ALA A 133 12.25 5.02 8.40
CA ALA A 133 13.71 4.98 8.32
C ALA A 133 14.33 6.38 8.20
N ILE A 134 13.68 7.31 7.48
CA ILE A 134 14.10 8.70 7.34
C ILE A 134 14.09 9.43 8.68
N GLU A 135 13.02 9.25 9.46
CA GLU A 135 12.85 9.94 10.74
C GLU A 135 13.72 9.34 11.87
N LYS A 136 14.16 8.08 11.74
CA LYS A 136 15.04 7.43 12.70
C LYS A 136 16.52 7.82 12.53
N PRO A 137 17.26 8.03 13.64
CA PRO A 137 18.71 8.17 13.58
C PRO A 137 19.35 6.87 13.09
N ALA A 138 20.47 6.99 12.35
CA ALA A 138 21.06 5.87 11.60
C ALA A 138 21.44 4.65 12.44
N ASN A 139 21.80 4.84 13.72
CA ASN A 139 22.18 3.79 14.66
C ASN A 139 20.99 3.00 15.23
N VAL A 140 19.76 3.51 15.13
CA VAL A 140 18.53 2.87 15.66
C VAL A 140 17.74 2.15 14.56
N ARG A 141 18.13 2.33 13.30
CA ARG A 141 17.46 1.67 12.16
C ARG A 141 17.60 0.16 12.25
N THR A 142 16.51 -0.54 11.91
CA THR A 142 16.54 -1.99 11.70
C THR A 142 17.42 -2.35 10.50
N ASP A 143 17.78 -3.63 10.38
CA ASP A 143 18.62 -4.09 9.27
C ASP A 143 18.02 -3.81 7.90
N MET A 144 16.70 -4.00 7.76
CA MET A 144 15.96 -3.73 6.52
C MET A 144 15.85 -2.23 6.26
N GLU A 145 15.57 -1.42 7.28
CA GLU A 145 15.58 0.05 7.13
C GLU A 145 16.96 0.52 6.67
N ARG A 146 18.05 0.02 7.27
CA ARG A 146 19.42 0.34 6.88
C ARG A 146 19.71 -0.07 5.43
N LEU A 147 19.31 -1.28 5.03
CA LEU A 147 19.46 -1.77 3.65
C LEU A 147 18.73 -0.86 2.66
N TYR A 148 17.47 -0.53 2.93
CA TYR A 148 16.67 0.28 2.01
C TYR A 148 17.10 1.74 1.96
N MET A 149 17.60 2.30 3.06
CA MET A 149 18.22 3.62 3.05
C MET A 149 19.47 3.66 2.18
N ALA A 150 20.29 2.60 2.20
CA ALA A 150 21.47 2.50 1.33
C ALA A 150 21.10 2.27 -0.15
N LEU A 151 20.12 1.42 -0.43
CA LEU A 151 19.64 1.16 -1.80
C LEU A 151 19.06 2.43 -2.45
N THR A 152 18.45 3.30 -1.66
CA THR A 152 17.70 4.47 -2.15
C THR A 152 18.37 5.81 -1.84
N GLY A 153 19.56 5.82 -1.25
CA GLY A 153 20.30 7.04 -0.91
C GLY A 153 20.74 7.81 -2.15
N GLU A 154 20.53 9.14 -2.15
CA GLU A 154 21.00 10.04 -3.21
C GLU A 154 22.49 10.37 -3.05
N GLU A 155 22.97 10.31 -1.80
CA GLU A 155 24.35 10.53 -1.38
C GLU A 155 25.38 9.66 -2.13
N HIS A 156 24.96 8.52 -2.67
CA HIS A 156 25.85 7.58 -3.37
C HIS A 156 25.98 7.86 -4.88
N GLY A 157 25.42 8.95 -5.38
CA GLY A 157 25.53 9.31 -6.80
C GLY A 157 24.63 8.46 -7.69
N SER A 158 25.17 7.42 -8.33
CA SER A 158 24.40 6.57 -9.26
C SER A 158 23.68 5.40 -8.56
N VAL A 159 22.66 4.85 -9.22
CA VAL A 159 21.94 3.64 -8.76
C VAL A 159 22.90 2.45 -8.60
N LYS A 160 23.90 2.33 -9.48
CA LYS A 160 24.90 1.26 -9.44
C LYS A 160 25.81 1.39 -8.21
N GLU A 161 26.21 2.61 -7.84
CA GLU A 161 26.99 2.85 -6.62
C GLU A 161 26.15 2.61 -5.35
N SER A 162 24.87 3.00 -5.37
CA SER A 162 23.93 2.71 -4.27
C SER A 162 23.79 1.19 -4.06
N LEU A 163 23.72 0.42 -5.15
CA LEU A 163 23.65 -1.04 -5.10
C LEU A 163 24.96 -1.67 -4.58
N LYS A 164 26.14 -1.15 -4.96
CA LYS A 164 27.42 -1.59 -4.40
C LYS A 164 27.53 -1.30 -2.91
N TYR A 165 27.07 -0.14 -2.48
CA TYR A 165 27.06 0.22 -1.07
C TYR A 165 26.12 -0.68 -0.27
N ALA A 166 24.90 -0.93 -0.77
CA ALA A 166 23.99 -1.92 -0.18
C ALA A 166 24.63 -3.32 -0.13
N PHE A 167 25.37 -3.73 -1.16
CA PHE A 167 26.11 -4.99 -1.16
C PHE A 167 27.19 -5.04 -0.07
N SER A 168 27.92 -3.93 0.14
CA SER A 168 28.89 -3.82 1.23
C SER A 168 28.22 -3.97 2.61
N ILE A 169 27.01 -3.43 2.80
CA ILE A 169 26.22 -3.58 4.04
C ILE A 169 25.79 -5.03 4.24
N VAL A 170 25.22 -5.67 3.21
CA VAL A 170 24.79 -7.08 3.25
C VAL A 170 25.96 -7.98 3.62
N LEU A 171 27.12 -7.74 3.00
CA LEU A 171 28.33 -8.47 3.33
C LEU A 171 28.77 -8.16 4.75
N HIS A 172 28.94 -6.89 5.13
CA HIS A 172 29.44 -6.48 6.45
C HIS A 172 28.63 -7.07 7.61
N TYR A 173 27.31 -6.99 7.54
CA TYR A 173 26.42 -7.46 8.61
C TYR A 173 25.90 -8.88 8.44
N ARG A 174 26.43 -9.64 7.45
CA ARG A 174 26.01 -11.03 7.17
C ARG A 174 24.50 -11.18 6.97
N TYR A 175 23.85 -10.22 6.31
CA TYR A 175 22.39 -10.24 6.13
C TYR A 175 21.91 -11.49 5.40
N ALA A 176 22.68 -12.02 4.46
CA ALA A 176 22.32 -13.24 3.75
C ALA A 176 22.18 -14.48 4.64
N GLU A 177 22.92 -14.51 5.76
CA GLU A 177 22.85 -15.57 6.75
C GLU A 177 21.76 -15.27 7.79
N ASN A 178 21.80 -14.07 8.38
CA ASN A 178 20.87 -13.66 9.44
C ASN A 178 19.41 -13.61 8.93
N HIS A 179 19.21 -13.23 7.67
CA HIS A 179 17.90 -13.07 7.03
C HIS A 179 17.66 -14.10 5.91
N GLY A 180 18.40 -15.21 5.91
CA GLY A 180 18.22 -16.28 4.92
C GLY A 180 16.81 -16.91 4.99
N TYR A 181 16.26 -17.04 6.19
CA TYR A 181 14.89 -17.53 6.40
C TYR A 181 13.84 -16.59 5.77
N THR A 182 14.01 -15.28 5.90
CA THR A 182 13.11 -14.27 5.31
C THR A 182 13.06 -14.39 3.79
N LEU A 183 14.23 -14.52 3.13
CA LEU A 183 14.30 -14.74 1.69
C LEU A 183 13.61 -16.06 1.30
N LYS A 184 13.88 -17.14 2.02
CA LYS A 184 13.25 -18.45 1.77
C LYS A 184 11.73 -18.38 1.87
N ARG A 185 11.19 -17.66 2.87
CA ARG A 185 9.74 -17.47 3.02
C ARG A 185 9.14 -16.70 1.83
N LEU A 186 9.81 -15.64 1.38
CA LEU A 186 9.37 -14.88 0.20
C LEU A 186 9.43 -15.74 -1.08
N GLN A 187 10.47 -16.54 -1.27
CA GLN A 187 10.57 -17.48 -2.38
C GLN A 187 9.46 -18.54 -2.33
N GLU A 188 9.17 -19.11 -1.17
CA GLU A 188 8.09 -20.09 -1.01
C GLU A 188 6.72 -19.49 -1.33
N GLN A 189 6.48 -18.23 -0.96
CA GLN A 189 5.27 -17.49 -1.33
C GLN A 189 5.20 -17.28 -2.85
N ASP A 190 6.28 -16.84 -3.48
CA ASP A 190 6.32 -16.67 -4.94
C ASP A 190 6.14 -18.00 -5.68
N ASP A 191 6.77 -19.07 -5.21
CA ASP A 191 6.63 -20.42 -5.77
C ASP A 191 5.23 -20.99 -5.59
N ARG A 192 4.57 -20.73 -4.45
CA ARG A 192 3.16 -21.10 -4.26
C ARG A 192 2.31 -20.35 -5.28
N ARG A 193 2.50 -19.03 -5.41
CA ARG A 193 1.81 -18.20 -6.41
C ARG A 193 2.00 -18.77 -7.82
N ILE A 194 3.24 -18.95 -8.27
CA ILE A 194 3.58 -19.51 -9.60
C ILE A 194 2.94 -20.89 -9.79
N ARG A 195 2.97 -21.77 -8.78
CA ARG A 195 2.32 -23.08 -8.84
C ARG A 195 0.80 -22.97 -8.96
N HIS A 196 0.18 -22.05 -8.22
CA HIS A 196 -1.25 -21.77 -8.33
C HIS A 196 -1.61 -21.23 -9.71
N GLU A 197 -0.79 -20.35 -10.29
CA GLU A 197 -0.96 -19.84 -11.64
C GLU A 197 -0.84 -20.94 -12.69
N LYS A 198 0.20 -21.78 -12.60
CA LYS A 198 0.38 -22.92 -13.51
C LYS A 198 -0.76 -23.93 -13.42
N LYS A 199 -1.26 -24.23 -12.21
CA LYS A 199 -2.38 -25.17 -12.00
C LYS A 199 -3.71 -24.64 -12.51
N ARG A 200 -3.92 -23.32 -12.50
CA ARG A 200 -5.18 -22.68 -12.92
C ARG A 200 -5.21 -22.36 -14.43
N GLY A 201 -4.14 -22.65 -15.16
CA GLY A 201 -3.99 -22.30 -16.57
C GLY A 201 -3.65 -20.81 -16.75
N LEU A 202 -3.24 -20.43 -17.97
CA LEU A 202 -3.11 -19.02 -18.32
C LEU A 202 -4.46 -18.33 -18.03
N PRO A 203 -4.50 -17.30 -17.18
CA PRO A 203 -5.73 -16.53 -17.01
C PRO A 203 -6.17 -16.07 -18.39
N ARG A 204 -7.46 -16.24 -18.71
CA ARG A 204 -8.02 -15.59 -19.92
C ARG A 204 -7.64 -14.12 -19.83
N ARG A 205 -7.22 -13.49 -20.93
CA ARG A 205 -6.77 -12.07 -20.96
C ARG A 205 -7.72 -11.13 -20.21
N SER A 206 -9.01 -11.47 -20.14
CA SER A 206 -10.03 -10.76 -19.36
C SER A 206 -9.81 -10.81 -17.85
N GLU A 207 -9.42 -11.95 -17.25
CA GLU A 207 -9.23 -12.04 -15.79
C GLU A 207 -8.06 -11.19 -15.29
N GLU A 208 -6.96 -11.16 -16.02
CA GLU A 208 -5.80 -10.35 -15.63
C GLU A 208 -6.11 -8.85 -15.79
N ALA A 209 -6.87 -8.48 -16.81
CA ALA A 209 -7.39 -7.13 -16.95
C ALA A 209 -8.29 -6.74 -15.76
N ILE A 210 -9.21 -7.62 -15.34
CA ILE A 210 -10.06 -7.39 -14.17
C ILE A 210 -9.23 -7.22 -12.89
N ARG A 211 -8.22 -8.07 -12.67
CA ARG A 211 -7.31 -7.96 -11.51
C ARG A 211 -6.56 -6.64 -11.49
N ASN A 212 -5.99 -6.26 -12.63
CA ASN A 212 -5.28 -5.00 -12.75
C ASN A 212 -6.20 -3.81 -12.49
N ARG A 213 -7.47 -3.85 -12.94
CA ARG A 213 -8.47 -2.82 -12.59
C ARG A 213 -8.71 -2.75 -11.09
N ILE A 214 -8.96 -3.89 -10.43
CA ILE A 214 -9.17 -3.96 -8.97
C ILE A 214 -7.97 -3.36 -8.23
N PHE A 215 -6.77 -3.77 -8.60
CA PHE A 215 -5.53 -3.27 -7.98
C PHE A 215 -5.33 -1.77 -8.19
N LEU A 216 -5.57 -1.26 -9.40
CA LEU A 216 -5.47 0.17 -9.69
C LEU A 216 -6.52 0.98 -8.91
N LYS A 217 -7.76 0.49 -8.80
CA LYS A 217 -8.82 1.13 -8.01
C LYS A 217 -8.47 1.18 -6.52
N LEU A 218 -7.88 0.11 -5.98
CA LEU A 218 -7.43 0.11 -4.58
C LEU A 218 -6.39 1.21 -4.31
N GLN A 219 -5.47 1.44 -5.26
CA GLN A 219 -4.46 2.50 -5.11
C GLN A 219 -5.02 3.91 -5.24
N SER A 220 -6.18 4.08 -5.89
CA SER A 220 -6.72 5.39 -6.22
C SER A 220 -7.83 5.86 -5.28
N VAL A 221 -8.28 5.06 -4.32
CA VAL A 221 -9.41 5.44 -3.48
C VAL A 221 -9.11 5.43 -1.99
N GLU A 222 -8.86 6.63 -1.45
CA GLU A 222 -8.46 6.82 -0.04
C GLU A 222 -9.63 7.00 0.93
N VAL A 223 -10.84 7.31 0.42
CA VAL A 223 -11.97 7.75 1.28
C VAL A 223 -13.10 6.74 1.43
N ASN A 224 -13.08 5.63 0.68
CA ASN A 224 -14.19 4.66 0.69
C ASN A 224 -14.34 3.91 2.02
N ASN A 225 -13.27 3.79 2.80
CA ASN A 225 -13.27 3.10 4.09
C ASN A 225 -13.99 3.88 5.20
N PHE A 226 -14.27 5.17 5.01
CA PHE A 226 -15.06 5.99 5.94
C PHE A 226 -16.20 6.77 5.29
N THR A 227 -16.48 6.52 4.00
CA THR A 227 -17.57 7.15 3.27
C THR A 227 -18.42 6.13 2.53
N CYS A 228 -19.59 6.56 2.07
CA CYS A 228 -20.44 5.74 1.21
C CYS A 228 -21.14 6.65 0.20
N ALA A 229 -21.30 6.17 -1.03
CA ALA A 229 -22.09 6.85 -2.05
C ALA A 229 -23.49 7.17 -1.55
N VAL A 230 -23.96 8.38 -1.82
CA VAL A 230 -25.34 8.79 -1.52
C VAL A 230 -26.19 8.63 -2.77
N PRO A 231 -27.34 7.95 -2.68
CA PRO A 231 -28.28 7.88 -3.78
C PRO A 231 -28.69 9.28 -4.25
N ILE A 232 -28.71 9.49 -5.55
CA ILE A 232 -29.04 10.78 -6.15
C ILE A 232 -30.48 11.19 -5.82
N SER A 233 -31.37 10.19 -5.77
CA SER A 233 -32.75 10.31 -5.31
C SER A 233 -32.91 10.96 -3.94
N PHE A 234 -31.86 10.97 -3.10
CA PHE A 234 -31.84 11.68 -1.82
C PHE A 234 -32.01 13.20 -1.98
N PHE A 235 -31.42 13.79 -3.03
CA PHE A 235 -31.43 15.23 -3.24
C PHE A 235 -32.70 15.74 -3.91
N ALA A 236 -33.32 14.93 -4.76
CA ALA A 236 -34.56 15.28 -5.45
C ALA A 236 -35.72 15.56 -4.48
N ASN A 237 -35.69 14.99 -3.28
CA ASN A 237 -36.74 15.13 -2.26
C ASN A 237 -36.44 16.21 -1.21
N SER A 238 -35.24 16.81 -1.23
CA SER A 238 -34.84 17.82 -0.26
C SER A 238 -35.20 19.21 -0.78
N THR A 239 -36.19 19.85 -0.15
CA THR A 239 -36.66 21.21 -0.50
C THR A 239 -35.69 22.32 -0.08
N SER A 240 -34.57 21.99 0.56
CA SER A 240 -33.57 22.98 0.96
C SER A 240 -32.76 23.45 -0.25
N GLU A 241 -32.83 24.74 -0.57
CA GLU A 241 -31.94 25.38 -1.55
C GLU A 241 -30.47 25.06 -1.19
N GLY A 242 -29.76 24.38 -2.09
CA GLY A 242 -28.34 24.03 -1.94
C GLY A 242 -28.01 22.59 -1.55
N SER A 243 -29.00 21.68 -1.36
CA SER A 243 -28.69 20.27 -1.06
C SER A 243 -28.11 19.50 -2.26
N GLY A 244 -28.32 19.95 -3.50
CA GLY A 244 -27.89 19.25 -4.72
C GLY A 244 -26.46 19.54 -5.19
N ALA A 245 -25.69 20.35 -4.45
CA ALA A 245 -24.35 20.76 -4.85
C ALA A 245 -23.27 20.40 -3.82
N CYS A 246 -22.04 20.21 -4.31
CA CYS A 246 -20.89 20.00 -3.47
C CYS A 246 -20.59 21.27 -2.67
N PRO A 247 -20.49 21.21 -1.33
CA PRO A 247 -20.29 22.42 -0.54
C PRO A 247 -18.85 22.95 -0.61
N VAL A 248 -17.93 22.20 -1.24
CA VAL A 248 -16.53 22.59 -1.44
C VAL A 248 -16.36 23.31 -2.79
N CYS A 249 -16.66 22.66 -3.91
CA CYS A 249 -16.49 23.23 -5.25
C CYS A 249 -17.73 23.97 -5.77
N ARG A 250 -18.89 23.81 -5.12
CA ARG A 250 -20.20 24.39 -5.50
C ARG A 250 -20.80 23.89 -6.81
N ASN A 251 -20.19 22.87 -7.43
CA ASN A 251 -20.77 22.21 -8.60
C ASN A 251 -21.94 21.32 -8.18
N GLU A 252 -22.97 21.26 -9.01
CA GLU A 252 -24.09 20.33 -8.81
C GLU A 252 -23.65 18.89 -9.08
N TYR A 253 -24.15 17.94 -8.27
CA TYR A 253 -23.77 16.53 -8.41
C TYR A 253 -24.33 15.86 -9.69
N LEU A 254 -25.30 16.49 -10.37
CA LEU A 254 -25.98 15.95 -11.56
C LEU A 254 -25.92 16.88 -12.77
N ASP A 255 -24.88 17.70 -12.84
CA ASP A 255 -24.69 18.60 -13.95
C ASP A 255 -24.12 17.87 -15.17
N PHE A 256 -24.99 17.05 -15.78
CA PHE A 256 -24.76 16.41 -17.06
C PHE A 256 -24.56 17.42 -18.20
N ALA A 257 -24.94 18.69 -18.03
CA ALA A 257 -24.75 19.71 -19.06
C ALA A 257 -23.30 20.21 -19.10
N SER A 258 -22.66 20.34 -17.93
CA SER A 258 -21.28 20.83 -17.83
C SER A 258 -20.24 19.71 -17.76
N PHE A 259 -20.60 18.51 -17.28
CA PHE A 259 -19.64 17.43 -17.04
C PHE A 259 -20.00 16.13 -17.77
N PRO A 260 -19.03 15.46 -18.42
CA PRO A 260 -19.18 14.11 -18.97
C PRO A 260 -19.52 13.10 -17.88
N ALA A 261 -20.16 11.99 -18.26
CA ALA A 261 -20.55 10.93 -17.32
C ALA A 261 -19.34 10.38 -16.53
N GLU A 262 -18.18 10.30 -17.18
CA GLU A 262 -16.92 9.86 -16.58
C GLU A 262 -16.47 10.76 -15.40
N ASP A 263 -16.68 12.07 -15.52
CA ASP A 263 -16.33 13.02 -14.46
C ASP A 263 -17.33 12.92 -13.31
N LEU A 264 -18.62 12.76 -13.61
CA LEU A 264 -19.66 12.53 -12.61
C LEU A 264 -19.48 11.19 -11.86
N ILE A 265 -18.96 10.16 -12.54
CA ILE A 265 -18.57 8.89 -11.90
C ILE A 265 -17.38 9.09 -10.96
N SER A 266 -16.49 10.04 -11.27
CA SER A 266 -15.28 10.29 -10.49
C SER A 266 -15.52 11.17 -9.26
N ASP A 267 -16.42 12.16 -9.35
CA ASP A 267 -16.73 13.12 -8.26
C ASP A 267 -18.19 13.05 -7.77
N TYR A 268 -18.62 11.84 -7.38
CA TYR A 268 -19.98 11.62 -6.89
C TYR A 268 -20.18 12.02 -5.43
N PRO A 269 -21.42 12.30 -4.99
CA PRO A 269 -21.70 12.63 -3.60
C PRO A 269 -21.45 11.43 -2.67
N VAL A 270 -20.59 11.63 -1.68
CA VAL A 270 -20.30 10.66 -0.62
C VAL A 270 -20.65 11.22 0.76
N LYS A 271 -21.23 10.38 1.61
CA LYS A 271 -21.56 10.70 3.01
C LYS A 271 -20.43 10.27 3.93
N ILE A 272 -19.87 11.21 4.68
CA ILE A 272 -18.87 10.91 5.72
C ILE A 272 -19.55 10.19 6.89
N LYS A 273 -19.11 8.97 7.21
CA LYS A 273 -19.71 8.10 8.23
C LYS A 273 -19.67 8.67 9.65
N TYR A 274 -18.71 9.54 9.94
CA TYR A 274 -18.53 10.17 11.25
C TYR A 274 -19.52 11.30 11.52
N CYS A 275 -19.82 12.15 10.55
CA CYS A 275 -20.60 13.38 10.76
C CYS A 275 -21.86 13.47 9.89
N GLY A 276 -22.04 12.59 8.92
CA GLY A 276 -23.19 12.57 8.01
C GLY A 276 -23.18 13.64 6.92
N HIS A 277 -22.18 14.53 6.87
CA HIS A 277 -22.04 15.51 5.79
C HIS A 277 -21.78 14.83 4.45
N ILE A 278 -22.35 15.41 3.39
CA ILE A 278 -22.25 14.93 2.02
C ILE A 278 -21.36 15.89 1.22
N ILE A 279 -20.35 15.33 0.55
CA ILE A 279 -19.34 16.08 -0.21
C ILE A 279 -19.05 15.30 -1.50
N GLY A 280 -18.63 15.96 -2.57
CA GLY A 280 -18.09 15.29 -3.76
C GLY A 280 -16.86 14.45 -3.40
N LYS A 281 -16.79 13.22 -3.90
CA LYS A 281 -15.71 12.27 -3.59
C LYS A 281 -14.34 12.83 -3.94
N SER A 282 -14.15 13.34 -5.15
CA SER A 282 -12.87 13.88 -5.60
C SER A 282 -12.48 15.13 -4.80
N CYS A 283 -13.47 15.96 -4.46
CA CYS A 283 -13.25 17.10 -3.56
C CYS A 283 -12.78 16.65 -2.16
N LEU A 284 -13.33 15.55 -1.63
CA LEU A 284 -12.95 15.00 -0.34
C LEU A 284 -11.58 14.32 -0.39
N GLU A 285 -11.27 13.55 -1.44
CA GLU A 285 -9.94 12.96 -1.67
C GLU A 285 -8.87 14.06 -1.73
N THR A 286 -9.10 15.08 -2.58
CA THR A 286 -8.20 16.25 -2.67
C THR A 286 -8.02 16.92 -1.31
N TRP A 287 -9.09 17.03 -0.51
CA TRP A 287 -9.02 17.59 0.84
C TRP A 287 -8.18 16.76 1.81
N MET A 288 -8.23 15.43 1.72
CA MET A 288 -7.43 14.53 2.53
C MET A 288 -5.94 14.54 2.12
N GLU A 289 -5.66 14.70 0.83
CA GLU A 289 -4.31 14.78 0.28
C GLU A 289 -3.62 16.14 0.52
N THR A 290 -4.36 17.26 0.38
CA THR A 290 -3.83 18.64 0.44
C THR A 290 -3.07 18.89 1.74
N PRO A 291 -1.75 19.15 1.80
CA PRO A 291 -0.99 19.28 3.05
C PRO A 291 -1.62 20.18 4.13
N LEU A 292 -1.48 19.80 5.40
CA LEU A 292 -1.96 20.62 6.53
C LEU A 292 -1.15 21.92 6.59
N ALA A 293 -1.82 23.07 6.59
CA ALA A 293 -1.15 24.37 6.61
C ALA A 293 -0.28 24.59 7.87
N ASP A 294 -0.69 24.01 9.00
CA ASP A 294 0.07 23.97 10.25
C ASP A 294 -0.23 22.64 10.97
N PRO A 295 0.60 21.60 10.77
CA PRO A 295 0.40 20.30 11.39
C PRO A 295 0.51 20.32 12.93
N ALA A 296 1.23 21.30 13.50
CA ALA A 296 1.36 21.42 14.96
C ALA A 296 0.05 21.91 15.58
N LYS A 297 -0.64 22.83 14.89
CA LYS A 297 -1.93 23.38 15.34
C LYS A 297 -3.13 22.53 14.91
N TYR A 298 -3.06 21.89 13.75
CA TYR A 298 -4.13 21.07 13.18
C TYR A 298 -3.59 19.69 12.80
N PRO A 299 -3.37 18.79 13.78
CA PRO A 299 -2.65 17.54 13.56
C PRO A 299 -3.42 16.48 12.78
N HIS A 300 -4.70 16.71 12.49
CA HIS A 300 -5.57 15.71 11.87
C HIS A 300 -6.35 16.31 10.70
N ARG A 301 -6.56 15.49 9.67
CA ARG A 301 -7.60 15.78 8.67
C ARG A 301 -8.98 15.77 9.30
N THR A 302 -9.79 16.75 8.91
CA THR A 302 -11.15 16.95 9.41
C THR A 302 -12.15 17.10 8.28
N CYS A 303 -13.43 16.81 8.52
CA CYS A 303 -14.51 17.19 7.62
C CYS A 303 -14.44 18.70 7.27
N PRO A 304 -14.51 19.10 5.99
CA PRO A 304 -14.40 20.51 5.60
C PRO A 304 -15.55 21.39 6.11
N LEU A 305 -16.69 20.79 6.48
CA LEU A 305 -17.86 21.52 6.97
C LEU A 305 -17.87 21.69 8.48
N CYS A 306 -17.86 20.58 9.23
CA CYS A 306 -18.02 20.63 10.69
C CYS A 306 -16.71 20.48 11.47
N ARG A 307 -15.57 20.30 10.78
CA ARG A 307 -14.26 20.10 11.39
C ARG A 307 -14.15 18.89 12.33
N LYS A 308 -15.12 17.96 12.29
CA LYS A 308 -14.99 16.65 12.96
C LYS A 308 -13.79 15.91 12.41
N ALA A 309 -12.95 15.36 13.29
CA ALA A 309 -11.77 14.58 12.90
C ALA A 309 -12.17 13.35 12.07
N ILE A 310 -11.39 13.09 11.02
CA ILE A 310 -11.48 11.93 10.13
C ILE A 310 -10.26 11.04 10.38
N GLU A 311 -9.08 11.66 10.39
CA GLU A 311 -7.82 10.99 10.69
C GLU A 311 -7.63 10.82 12.22
N GLY A 312 -6.97 9.72 12.62
CA GLY A 312 -6.76 9.38 14.03
C GLY A 312 -8.00 8.85 14.75
N VAL A 313 -9.12 8.71 14.04
CA VAL A 313 -10.37 8.13 14.54
C VAL A 313 -10.47 6.68 14.08
N ALA A 314 -11.14 5.82 14.86
CA ALA A 314 -11.41 4.46 14.45
C ALA A 314 -12.28 4.43 13.18
N LEU A 315 -11.87 3.66 12.18
CA LEU A 315 -12.66 3.44 10.98
C LEU A 315 -14.01 2.79 11.33
N PRO A 316 -15.09 3.10 10.60
CA PRO A 316 -16.33 2.34 10.69
C PRO A 316 -16.05 0.87 10.40
N ALA A 317 -16.62 -0.04 11.19
CA ALA A 317 -16.51 -1.46 10.90
C ALA A 317 -17.15 -1.77 9.53
N PRO A 318 -16.48 -2.56 8.66
CA PRO A 318 -17.10 -3.03 7.42
C PRO A 318 -18.29 -3.95 7.76
N PRO A 319 -19.26 -4.12 6.84
CA PRO A 319 -20.38 -5.03 7.04
C PRO A 319 -19.92 -6.43 7.45
N GLN A 320 -20.57 -7.05 8.44
CA GLN A 320 -20.14 -8.36 8.96
C GLN A 320 -20.05 -9.42 7.86
N MET A 321 -20.97 -9.37 6.89
CA MET A 321 -20.97 -10.27 5.75
C MET A 321 -19.72 -10.14 4.89
N ILE A 322 -19.18 -8.92 4.73
CA ILE A 322 -17.96 -8.69 3.94
C ILE A 322 -16.74 -9.25 4.64
N GLN A 323 -16.66 -9.09 5.96
CA GLN A 323 -15.60 -9.70 6.77
C GLN A 323 -15.60 -11.22 6.58
N GLN A 324 -16.76 -11.86 6.83
CA GLN A 324 -16.95 -13.30 6.63
C GLN A 324 -16.65 -13.75 5.20
N HIS A 325 -17.06 -12.97 4.20
CA HIS A 325 -16.80 -13.31 2.81
C HIS A 325 -15.31 -13.29 2.47
N VAL A 326 -14.55 -12.32 2.96
CA VAL A 326 -13.09 -12.27 2.75
C VAL A 326 -12.41 -13.44 3.46
N GLU A 327 -12.86 -13.80 4.66
CA GLU A 327 -12.28 -14.88 5.47
C GLU A 327 -12.62 -16.30 4.97
N GLU A 328 -13.84 -16.50 4.45
CA GLU A 328 -14.37 -17.84 4.16
C GLU A 328 -14.49 -18.14 2.66
N ASN A 329 -14.63 -17.12 1.80
CA ASN A 329 -14.85 -17.34 0.38
C ASN A 329 -13.54 -17.67 -0.36
N GLN A 330 -13.42 -18.92 -0.81
CA GLN A 330 -12.24 -19.38 -1.55
C GLN A 330 -11.87 -18.53 -2.77
N LYS A 331 -12.82 -17.88 -3.45
CA LYS A 331 -12.52 -16.99 -4.59
C LYS A 331 -11.93 -15.66 -4.13
N ALA A 332 -12.47 -15.08 -3.06
CA ALA A 332 -11.95 -13.84 -2.48
C ALA A 332 -10.53 -14.06 -1.94
N ILE A 333 -10.32 -15.11 -1.13
CA ILE A 333 -9.00 -15.50 -0.60
C ILE A 333 -8.02 -15.72 -1.76
N ALA A 334 -8.42 -16.51 -2.77
CA ALA A 334 -7.57 -16.79 -3.92
C ALA A 334 -7.24 -15.56 -4.78
N LEU A 335 -8.12 -14.55 -4.78
CA LEU A 335 -7.88 -13.28 -5.44
C LEU A 335 -6.91 -12.43 -4.62
N ALA A 336 -7.17 -12.27 -3.32
CA ALA A 336 -6.35 -11.55 -2.35
C ALA A 336 -4.91 -12.05 -2.34
N ASP A 337 -4.72 -13.36 -2.19
CA ASP A 337 -3.40 -14.02 -2.26
C ASP A 337 -2.65 -13.71 -3.56
N ARG A 338 -3.39 -13.62 -4.67
CA ARG A 338 -2.80 -13.47 -6.00
C ARG A 338 -2.33 -12.03 -6.26
N ILE A 339 -3.10 -11.06 -5.78
CA ILE A 339 -2.76 -9.63 -5.89
C ILE A 339 -1.94 -9.13 -4.70
N GLY A 340 -1.73 -9.98 -3.68
CA GLY A 340 -0.94 -9.67 -2.50
C GLY A 340 -1.64 -8.69 -1.57
N MET A 341 -2.96 -8.81 -1.42
CA MET A 341 -3.77 -7.96 -0.55
C MET A 341 -3.97 -8.58 0.83
N GLU A 342 -3.95 -7.73 1.84
CA GLU A 342 -4.38 -8.06 3.21
C GLU A 342 -5.91 -7.99 3.33
N ASP A 343 -6.48 -8.52 4.42
CA ASP A 343 -7.93 -8.60 4.61
C ASP A 343 -8.57 -7.20 4.65
N GLU A 344 -7.91 -6.24 5.31
CA GLU A 344 -8.33 -4.84 5.37
C GLU A 344 -8.41 -4.21 3.97
N GLU A 345 -7.39 -4.43 3.14
CA GLU A 345 -7.37 -3.95 1.76
C GLU A 345 -8.49 -4.59 0.93
N CYS A 346 -8.80 -5.86 1.20
CA CYS A 346 -9.92 -6.56 0.56
C CYS A 346 -11.27 -5.94 0.96
N TRP A 347 -11.45 -5.58 2.24
CA TRP A 347 -12.64 -4.88 2.69
C TRP A 347 -12.77 -3.54 1.97
N ASP A 348 -11.70 -2.74 1.92
CA ASP A 348 -11.70 -1.42 1.28
C ASP A 348 -12.04 -1.51 -0.22
N ALA A 349 -11.49 -2.50 -0.93
CA ALA A 349 -11.85 -2.76 -2.33
C ALA A 349 -13.35 -3.08 -2.50
N LEU A 350 -13.90 -3.94 -1.64
CA LEU A 350 -15.32 -4.32 -1.70
C LEU A 350 -16.25 -3.16 -1.32
N LEU A 351 -15.89 -2.35 -0.32
CA LEU A 351 -16.64 -1.14 0.05
C LEU A 351 -16.64 -0.11 -1.08
N GLY A 352 -15.53 0.02 -1.79
CA GLY A 352 -15.45 0.86 -2.98
C GLY A 352 -16.34 0.38 -4.12
N LEU A 353 -16.31 -0.93 -4.38
CA LEU A 353 -17.15 -1.58 -5.38
C LEU A 353 -18.65 -1.39 -5.07
N MET A 354 -19.04 -1.42 -3.79
CA MET A 354 -20.41 -1.12 -3.36
C MET A 354 -20.81 0.33 -3.65
N SER A 355 -19.94 1.28 -3.31
CA SER A 355 -20.20 2.71 -3.51
C SER A 355 -20.31 3.04 -5.01
N GLU A 356 -19.43 2.48 -5.83
CA GLU A 356 -19.48 2.61 -7.29
C GLU A 356 -20.77 1.99 -7.87
N GLU A 357 -21.23 0.84 -7.37
CA GLU A 357 -22.48 0.25 -7.85
C GLU A 357 -23.71 1.10 -7.52
N ILE A 358 -23.77 1.65 -6.30
CA ILE A 358 -24.85 2.56 -5.89
C ILE A 358 -24.89 3.76 -6.83
N LEU A 359 -23.74 4.38 -7.05
CA LEU A 359 -23.59 5.52 -7.95
C LEU A 359 -24.05 5.21 -9.37
N LEU A 360 -23.47 4.17 -9.99
CA LEU A 360 -23.71 3.86 -11.39
C LEU A 360 -25.18 3.56 -11.67
N LYS A 361 -25.86 2.85 -10.75
CA LYS A 361 -27.30 2.56 -10.86
C LYS A 361 -28.17 3.80 -10.75
N GLU A 362 -27.81 4.71 -9.85
CA GLU A 362 -28.54 5.97 -9.67
C GLU A 362 -28.33 6.90 -10.87
N LEU A 363 -27.10 7.05 -11.37
CA LEU A 363 -26.81 7.82 -12.59
C LEU A 363 -27.51 7.22 -13.81
N GLU A 364 -27.53 5.90 -13.97
CA GLU A 364 -28.22 5.25 -15.08
C GLU A 364 -29.74 5.50 -15.03
N THR A 365 -30.32 5.48 -13.83
CA THR A 365 -31.74 5.79 -13.60
C THR A 365 -32.05 7.24 -13.91
N GLU A 366 -31.20 8.18 -13.50
CA GLU A 366 -31.35 9.61 -13.78
C GLU A 366 -31.24 9.90 -15.28
N VAL A 367 -30.23 9.34 -15.97
CA VAL A 367 -30.08 9.47 -17.42
C VAL A 367 -31.31 8.92 -18.15
N LYS A 368 -31.82 7.75 -17.75
CA LYS A 368 -33.05 7.18 -18.33
C LYS A 368 -34.25 8.11 -18.14
N SER A 369 -34.41 8.68 -16.95
CA SER A 369 -35.50 9.63 -16.65
C SER A 369 -35.42 10.89 -17.51
N ARG A 370 -34.22 11.48 -17.66
CA ARG A 370 -34.02 12.66 -18.52
C ARG A 370 -34.24 12.38 -20.00
N MET A 371 -33.89 11.18 -20.47
CA MET A 371 -34.14 10.77 -21.86
C MET A 371 -35.62 10.67 -22.22
N LEU A 372 -36.52 10.47 -21.25
CA LEU A 372 -37.98 10.47 -21.48
C LEU A 372 -38.53 11.87 -21.76
N VAL A 373 -37.82 12.91 -21.33
CA VAL A 373 -38.18 14.30 -21.60
C VAL A 373 -37.55 14.69 -22.94
N VAL A 374 -38.40 14.93 -23.95
CA VAL A 374 -37.94 15.28 -25.31
C VAL A 374 -37.17 16.60 -25.29
N GLY A 375 -35.89 16.58 -25.67
CA GLY A 375 -35.00 17.74 -25.61
C GLY A 375 -33.76 17.62 -26.52
N LYS A 376 -32.92 18.67 -26.52
CA LYS A 376 -31.71 18.75 -27.36
C LYS A 376 -30.56 17.85 -26.89
N ASP A 377 -30.66 17.26 -25.69
CA ASP A 377 -29.56 16.53 -25.05
C ASP A 377 -29.60 15.01 -25.24
N VAL A 378 -30.52 14.50 -26.08
CA VAL A 378 -30.77 13.05 -26.24
C VAL A 378 -29.53 12.28 -26.70
N GLU A 379 -28.73 12.83 -27.62
CA GLU A 379 -27.52 12.16 -28.10
C GLU A 379 -26.44 12.07 -27.02
N TYR A 380 -26.25 13.16 -26.26
CA TYR A 380 -25.34 13.20 -25.13
C TYR A 380 -25.76 12.21 -24.03
N LEU A 381 -27.04 12.18 -23.67
CA LEU A 381 -27.58 11.24 -22.67
C LEU A 381 -27.45 9.78 -23.13
N LYS A 382 -27.56 9.49 -24.43
CA LYS A 382 -27.27 8.14 -24.98
C LYS A 382 -25.81 7.76 -24.79
N LYS A 383 -24.88 8.68 -25.04
CA LYS A 383 -23.45 8.44 -24.80
C LYS A 383 -23.19 8.17 -23.31
N ALA A 384 -23.74 8.99 -22.42
CA ALA A 384 -23.66 8.77 -20.98
C ALA A 384 -24.23 7.40 -20.58
N GLN A 385 -25.39 7.01 -21.12
CA GLN A 385 -25.98 5.69 -20.87
C GLN A 385 -25.07 4.55 -21.33
N MET A 386 -24.40 4.67 -22.48
CA MET A 386 -23.44 3.67 -22.94
C MET A 386 -22.25 3.52 -21.99
N VAL A 387 -21.68 4.64 -21.54
CA VAL A 387 -20.57 4.65 -20.57
C VAL A 387 -20.99 3.99 -19.27
N LEU A 388 -22.15 4.36 -18.73
CA LEU A 388 -22.69 3.81 -17.48
C LEU A 388 -22.94 2.29 -17.59
N ARG A 389 -23.49 1.81 -18.71
CA ARG A 389 -23.68 0.37 -18.94
C ARG A 389 -22.36 -0.38 -19.03
N SER A 390 -21.39 0.14 -19.78
CA SER A 390 -20.04 -0.44 -19.85
C SER A 390 -19.41 -0.54 -18.46
N LYS A 391 -19.56 0.49 -17.63
CA LYS A 391 -19.04 0.49 -16.26
C LYS A 391 -19.78 -0.48 -15.33
N LEU A 392 -21.10 -0.60 -15.47
CA LEU A 392 -21.87 -1.63 -14.75
C LEU A 392 -21.45 -3.05 -15.14
N GLU A 393 -21.16 -3.30 -16.42
CA GLU A 393 -20.63 -4.58 -16.89
C GLU A 393 -19.25 -4.88 -16.28
N GLU A 394 -18.31 -3.91 -16.31
CA GLU A 394 -17.01 -4.02 -15.65
C GLU A 394 -17.13 -4.33 -14.15
N LEU A 395 -18.10 -3.70 -13.48
CA LEU A 395 -18.37 -3.87 -12.06
C LEU A 395 -18.92 -5.28 -11.76
N GLU A 396 -19.82 -5.81 -12.59
CA GLU A 396 -20.31 -7.18 -12.44
C GLU A 396 -19.21 -8.23 -12.68
N GLU A 397 -18.29 -7.98 -13.62
CA GLU A 397 -17.09 -8.82 -13.78
C GLU A 397 -16.23 -8.81 -12.52
N GLU A 398 -15.95 -7.64 -11.95
CA GLU A 398 -15.17 -7.47 -10.72
C GLU A 398 -15.84 -8.21 -9.55
N LYS A 399 -17.16 -8.02 -9.36
CA LYS A 399 -17.95 -8.76 -8.35
C LYS A 399 -17.88 -10.27 -8.56
N ALA A 400 -17.94 -10.75 -9.80
CA ALA A 400 -17.88 -12.17 -10.09
C ALA A 400 -16.52 -12.78 -9.71
N VAL A 401 -15.42 -12.04 -9.93
CA VAL A 401 -14.06 -12.45 -9.53
C VAL A 401 -13.92 -12.45 -8.00
N TRP A 402 -14.54 -11.51 -7.30
CA TRP A 402 -14.66 -11.52 -5.84
C TRP A 402 -15.55 -12.65 -5.30
N GLY A 403 -16.33 -13.33 -6.15
CA GLY A 403 -17.18 -14.46 -5.75
C GLY A 403 -18.66 -14.12 -5.54
N PHE A 404 -19.10 -12.91 -5.89
CA PHE A 404 -20.50 -12.45 -5.74
C PHE A 404 -21.42 -12.76 -6.94
N GLY A 405 -20.97 -13.54 -7.92
CA GLY A 405 -21.63 -13.61 -9.24
C GLY A 405 -23.08 -14.16 -9.30
N ARG A 406 -23.63 -14.77 -8.25
CA ARG A 406 -25.04 -15.24 -8.23
C ARG A 406 -25.80 -14.93 -6.94
N ILE A 407 -25.12 -14.52 -5.89
CA ILE A 407 -25.73 -14.29 -4.57
C ILE A 407 -26.00 -12.79 -4.42
N HIS A 408 -27.02 -12.30 -5.14
CA HIS A 408 -27.37 -10.87 -5.10
C HIS A 408 -27.88 -10.40 -3.73
N GLN A 409 -28.45 -11.31 -2.93
CA GLN A 409 -29.08 -10.95 -1.66
C GLN A 409 -28.07 -10.57 -0.59
N SER A 410 -26.98 -11.34 -0.43
CA SER A 410 -25.94 -11.00 0.56
C SER A 410 -25.28 -9.68 0.21
N TRP A 411 -24.93 -9.48 -1.07
CA TRP A 411 -24.37 -8.22 -1.55
C TRP A 411 -25.31 -7.03 -1.30
N ALA A 412 -26.62 -7.19 -1.57
CA ALA A 412 -27.61 -6.15 -1.29
C ALA A 412 -27.73 -5.84 0.20
N GLN A 413 -27.69 -6.85 1.06
CA GLN A 413 -27.70 -6.69 2.52
C GLN A 413 -26.48 -5.90 2.99
N ALA A 414 -25.27 -6.29 2.56
CA ALA A 414 -24.06 -5.57 2.97
C ALA A 414 -24.00 -4.15 2.43
N LYS A 415 -24.51 -3.89 1.22
CA LYS A 415 -24.66 -2.51 0.72
C LYS A 415 -25.58 -1.68 1.61
N SER A 416 -26.71 -2.24 2.03
CA SER A 416 -27.65 -1.55 2.91
C SER A 416 -27.05 -1.30 4.29
N GLU A 417 -26.38 -2.31 4.87
CA GLU A 417 -25.64 -2.18 6.12
C GLU A 417 -24.56 -1.10 6.02
N TRP A 418 -23.76 -1.13 4.95
CA TRP A 418 -22.73 -0.13 4.71
C TRP A 418 -23.32 1.26 4.55
N ALA A 419 -24.37 1.45 3.75
CA ALA A 419 -25.02 2.75 3.56
C ALA A 419 -25.56 3.34 4.87
N ASN A 420 -26.08 2.50 5.77
CA ASN A 420 -26.67 2.90 7.04
C ASN A 420 -25.69 2.91 8.22
N ALA A 421 -24.49 2.34 8.06
CA ALA A 421 -23.46 2.38 9.07
C ALA A 421 -23.17 3.84 9.46
N SER A 422 -23.06 4.07 10.77
CA SER A 422 -22.63 5.34 11.36
C SER A 422 -21.76 5.03 12.56
N VAL A 423 -20.74 5.84 12.79
CA VAL A 423 -19.89 5.69 13.98
C VAL A 423 -20.65 6.26 15.16
N ARG A 424 -21.20 5.37 16.01
CA ARG A 424 -21.76 5.76 17.30
C ARG A 424 -20.59 6.27 18.16
N GLN A 425 -20.65 7.54 18.54
CA GLN A 425 -19.68 8.14 19.45
C GLN A 425 -19.95 7.76 20.90
#